data_AF-A0A7S3V4F2-F1
#
_entry.id   AF-A0A7S3V4F2-F1
#
_cell.length_a   1.000
_cell.length_b   1.000
_cell.length_c   1.000
_cell.angle_alpha   90.00
_cell.angle_beta   90.00
_cell.angle_gamma   90.00
#
_symmetry.space_group_name_H-M   'P 1'
#
loop_
_entity.id
_entity.type
_entity.pdbx_description
1 polymer ?
#
loop_
_entity_poly.entity_id
_entity_poly.type
_entity_poly.pdbx_seq_one_letter_code
_entity_poly.pdbx_strand_id
1 'polypeptide(L)'
;YRTDKNGIVHAGVGKGSFSEEQLAENVQDLMNAIQDAKPENYGKGKKNKAGGPGKGKSAPKKNEKYYLKAHLTSSQGKGSYDIDLRTLDPTSSYFMTVPPV
;
A
#
# COMPACT_ATOMS: atom_id res chain seq x y z
N TYR A 1 -7.56 9.48 -4.76
CA TYR A 1 -7.82 8.59 -3.61
C TYR A 1 -7.47 9.32 -2.32
N ARG A 2 -8.00 8.90 -1.17
CA ARG A 2 -7.65 9.43 0.16
C ARG A 2 -7.68 8.30 1.18
N THR A 3 -6.83 8.38 2.19
CA THR A 3 -6.79 7.45 3.31
C THR A 3 -7.98 7.68 4.25
N ASP A 4 -8.60 6.58 4.71
CA ASP A 4 -9.62 6.61 5.75
C ASP A 4 -9.00 6.76 7.16
N LYS A 5 -9.84 6.71 8.20
CA LYS A 5 -9.37 6.78 9.61
C LYS A 5 -8.56 5.55 10.04
N ASN A 6 -8.74 4.43 9.34
CA ASN A 6 -8.07 3.15 9.63
C ASN A 6 -6.75 3.00 8.86
N GLY A 7 -6.38 3.97 8.02
CA GLY A 7 -5.17 3.89 7.20
C GLY A 7 -5.36 3.18 5.86
N ILE A 8 -6.60 2.92 5.44
CA ILE A 8 -6.94 2.20 4.20
C ILE A 8 -7.17 3.20 3.07
N VAL A 9 -6.58 2.91 1.91
CA VAL A 9 -6.80 3.66 0.68
C VAL A 9 -7.75 2.88 -0.22
N HIS A 10 -8.90 3.48 -0.53
CA HIS A 10 -9.85 2.93 -1.50
C HIS A 10 -9.71 3.69 -2.82
N ALA A 11 -9.53 2.95 -3.91
CA ALA A 11 -9.44 3.50 -5.26
C ALA A 11 -10.09 2.55 -6.27
N GLY A 12 -10.86 3.11 -7.20
CA GLY A 12 -11.35 2.35 -8.36
C GLY A 12 -10.26 2.29 -9.42
N VAL A 13 -9.95 1.08 -9.89
CA VAL A 13 -8.90 0.83 -10.90
C VAL A 13 -9.47 0.62 -12.31
N GLY A 14 -10.80 0.57 -12.45
CA GLY A 14 -11.45 0.43 -13.75
C GLY A 14 -12.85 -0.18 -13.67
N LYS A 15 -13.39 -0.54 -14.83
CA LYS A 15 -14.64 -1.31 -14.96
C LYS A 15 -14.32 -2.75 -15.33
N GLY A 16 -15.24 -3.67 -15.02
CA GLY A 16 -15.10 -5.08 -15.42
C GLY A 16 -15.10 -5.32 -16.94
N SER A 17 -15.41 -4.30 -17.75
CA SER A 17 -15.34 -4.36 -19.21
C SER A 17 -13.99 -3.91 -19.78
N PHE A 18 -13.03 -3.54 -18.94
CA PHE A 18 -11.69 -3.12 -19.40
C PHE A 18 -10.84 -4.34 -19.72
N SER A 19 -9.86 -4.18 -20.61
CA SER A 19 -8.90 -5.25 -20.86
C SER A 19 -7.99 -5.46 -19.66
N GLU A 20 -7.36 -6.63 -19.59
CA GLU A 20 -6.41 -6.97 -18.53
C GLU A 20 -5.24 -5.99 -18.50
N GLU A 21 -4.73 -5.60 -19.67
CA GLU A 21 -3.65 -4.61 -19.83
C GLU A 21 -4.05 -3.24 -19.26
N GLN A 22 -5.25 -2.75 -19.60
CA GLN A 22 -5.75 -1.47 -19.10
C GLN A 22 -5.92 -1.48 -17.58
N LEU A 23 -6.38 -2.60 -17.02
CA LEU A 23 -6.51 -2.74 -15.57
C LEU A 23 -5.14 -2.80 -14.89
N ALA A 24 -4.18 -3.52 -15.48
CA ALA A 24 -2.81 -3.61 -14.96
C ALA A 24 -2.11 -2.24 -14.97
N GLU A 25 -2.19 -1.49 -16.06
CA GLU A 25 -1.65 -0.12 -16.17
C GLU A 25 -2.25 0.81 -15.11
N ASN A 26 -3.57 0.80 -14.94
CA ASN A 26 -4.23 1.62 -13.93
C ASN A 26 -3.79 1.26 -12.49
N VAL A 27 -3.58 -0.03 -12.20
CA VAL A 27 -3.06 -0.47 -10.90
C VAL A 27 -1.62 -0.02 -10.73
N GLN A 28 -0.79 -0.10 -11.78
CA GLN A 28 0.61 0.35 -11.76
C GLN A 28 0.70 1.83 -11.41
N ASP A 29 -0.07 2.67 -12.12
CA ASP A 29 -0.10 4.10 -11.92
C ASP A 29 -0.60 4.47 -10.52
N LEU A 30 -1.64 3.77 -10.05
CA LEU A 30 -2.15 3.95 -8.69
C LEU A 30 -1.07 3.64 -7.64
N MET A 31 -0.37 2.53 -7.77
CA MET A 31 0.65 2.12 -6.79
C MET A 31 1.85 3.07 -6.80
N ASN A 32 2.29 3.53 -7.98
CA ASN A 32 3.33 4.54 -8.12
C ASN A 32 2.91 5.86 -7.45
N ALA A 33 1.70 6.33 -7.73
CA ALA A 33 1.20 7.57 -7.13
C ALA A 33 1.04 7.48 -5.60
N ILE A 34 0.68 6.31 -5.05
CA ILE A 34 0.66 6.09 -3.60
C ILE A 34 2.07 6.08 -3.02
N GLN A 35 3.03 5.45 -3.72
CA GLN A 35 4.42 5.42 -3.32
C GLN A 35 5.04 6.82 -3.29
N ASP A 36 4.72 7.67 -4.27
CA ASP A 36 5.17 9.06 -4.31
C ASP A 36 4.52 9.92 -3.22
N ALA A 37 3.26 9.63 -2.89
CA ALA A 37 2.54 10.27 -1.79
C ALA A 37 3.01 9.79 -0.40
N LYS A 38 3.93 8.82 -0.32
CA LYS A 38 4.44 8.28 0.94
C LYS A 38 5.14 9.39 1.73
N PRO A 39 4.69 9.70 2.96
CA PRO A 39 5.31 10.74 3.76
C PRO A 39 6.73 10.33 4.18
N GLU A 40 7.70 11.23 4.02
CA GLU A 40 9.12 11.00 4.35
C GLU A 40 9.38 10.63 5.83
N ASN A 41 8.40 10.92 6.68
CA ASN A 41 8.41 10.62 8.11
C ASN A 41 7.89 9.20 8.44
N TYR A 42 7.39 8.45 7.45
CA TYR A 42 6.99 7.06 7.64
C TYR A 42 8.22 6.20 8.01
N GLY A 43 8.13 5.45 9.12
CA GLY A 43 9.25 4.68 9.67
C GLY A 43 10.32 5.50 10.41
N LYS A 44 10.27 6.84 10.36
CA LYS A 44 11.11 7.72 11.19
C LYS A 44 10.30 8.12 12.43
N GLY A 45 10.64 7.52 13.57
CA GLY A 45 9.97 7.84 14.84
C GLY A 45 9.89 9.35 15.08
N LYS A 46 8.70 9.87 15.44
CA LYS A 46 8.47 11.27 15.80
C LYS A 46 9.56 11.73 16.78
N LYS A 47 10.48 12.61 16.35
CA LYS A 47 11.29 13.43 17.28
C LYS A 47 10.38 14.49 17.91
N ASN A 48 9.45 14.06 18.75
CA ASN A 48 8.78 14.97 19.67
C ASN A 48 9.82 15.43 20.70
N LYS A 49 10.40 16.61 20.50
CA LYS A 49 10.90 17.45 21.59
C LYS A 49 9.68 17.96 22.37
N ALA A 50 9.40 17.37 23.53
CA ALA A 50 8.82 18.03 24.71
C ALA A 50 8.48 16.99 25.80
N GLY A 51 9.18 17.08 26.94
CA GLY A 51 8.69 16.84 28.32
C GLY A 51 8.17 15.47 28.73
N GLY A 52 8.95 14.73 29.55
CA GLY A 52 8.43 13.71 30.46
C GLY A 52 9.28 12.43 30.55
N PRO A 53 9.85 12.07 31.72
CA PRO A 53 10.57 10.82 31.90
C PRO A 53 9.59 9.69 32.18
N GLY A 54 9.30 8.85 31.19
CA GLY A 54 8.45 7.67 31.42
C GLY A 54 8.13 6.88 30.16
N LYS A 55 8.57 5.61 30.16
CA LYS A 55 8.33 4.52 29.20
C LYS A 55 9.05 4.61 27.84
N GLY A 56 9.87 3.58 27.62
CA GLY A 56 10.79 3.41 26.51
C GLY A 56 10.12 3.58 25.15
N LYS A 57 10.70 4.46 24.34
CA LYS A 57 10.40 4.61 22.93
C LYS A 57 10.99 3.40 22.22
N SER A 58 10.13 2.48 21.77
CA SER A 58 10.50 1.40 20.87
C SER A 58 11.17 2.00 19.63
N ALA A 59 12.42 1.60 19.39
CA ALA A 59 13.20 2.04 18.25
C ALA A 59 12.42 1.82 16.94
N PRO A 60 12.55 2.72 15.94
CA PRO A 60 11.94 2.50 14.63
C PRO A 60 12.45 1.17 14.07
N LYS A 61 11.54 0.21 13.86
CA LYS A 61 11.88 -1.06 13.22
C LYS A 61 12.30 -0.72 11.80
N LYS A 62 13.56 -1.00 11.46
CA LYS A 62 14.25 -0.70 10.19
C LYS A 62 13.59 -1.30 8.93
N ASN A 63 12.42 -1.93 9.07
CA ASN A 63 11.75 -2.72 8.03
C ASN A 63 10.22 -2.64 8.14
N GLU A 64 9.68 -1.48 8.51
CA GLU A 64 8.22 -1.26 8.57
C GLU A 64 7.66 -1.15 7.14
N LYS A 65 6.93 -2.19 6.71
CA LYS A 65 6.32 -2.25 5.37
C LYS A 65 5.21 -1.23 5.25
N TYR A 66 5.28 -0.39 4.22
CA TYR A 66 4.28 0.64 3.95
C TYR A 66 2.94 0.04 3.52
N TYR A 67 2.98 -1.02 2.72
CA TYR A 67 1.82 -1.80 2.33
C TYR A 67 1.66 -3.01 3.25
N LEU A 68 0.52 -3.11 3.92
CA LEU A 68 0.25 -4.18 4.89
C LEU A 68 -0.54 -5.34 4.29
N LYS A 69 -1.56 -5.02 3.48
CA LYS A 69 -2.43 -5.94 2.74
C LYS A 69 -3.07 -5.20 1.56
N ALA A 70 -3.43 -5.94 0.52
CA ALA A 70 -4.19 -5.43 -0.61
C ALA A 70 -5.30 -6.41 -0.96
N HIS A 71 -6.49 -5.86 -1.22
CA HIS A 71 -7.68 -6.64 -1.55
C HIS A 71 -8.31 -6.05 -2.80
N LEU A 72 -8.64 -6.92 -3.76
CA LEU A 72 -9.43 -6.55 -4.94
C LEU A 72 -10.88 -6.96 -4.73
N THR A 73 -11.80 -6.04 -4.99
CA THR A 73 -13.24 -6.29 -4.91
C THR A 73 -13.95 -5.58 -6.06
N SER A 74 -15.15 -6.06 -6.40
CA SER A 74 -16.02 -5.44 -7.38
C SER A 74 -17.34 -5.01 -6.72
N SER A 75 -18.02 -4.01 -7.28
CA SER A 75 -19.17 -3.36 -6.63
C SER A 75 -20.33 -4.29 -6.26
N GLN A 76 -20.46 -5.43 -6.94
CA GLN A 76 -21.46 -6.47 -6.65
C GLN A 76 -20.84 -7.87 -6.57
N GLY A 77 -19.51 -7.96 -6.47
CA GLY A 77 -18.80 -9.23 -6.36
C GLY A 77 -19.04 -9.86 -5.00
N LYS A 78 -19.28 -11.17 -4.98
CA LYS A 78 -19.27 -11.93 -3.73
C LYS A 78 -17.82 -12.18 -3.32
N GLY A 79 -17.28 -11.27 -2.52
CA GLY A 79 -15.99 -11.45 -1.85
C GLY A 79 -14.91 -10.45 -2.28
N SER A 80 -13.72 -10.69 -1.74
CA SER A 80 -12.49 -9.96 -2.04
C SER A 80 -11.37 -10.95 -2.29
N TYR A 81 -10.52 -10.65 -3.26
CA TYR A 81 -9.34 -11.44 -3.56
C TYR A 81 -8.12 -10.78 -2.92
N ASP A 82 -7.35 -11.56 -2.17
CA ASP A 82 -6.09 -11.10 -1.60
C ASP A 82 -5.04 -11.03 -2.71
N ILE A 83 -4.42 -9.86 -2.86
CA ILE A 83 -3.34 -9.66 -3.81
C ILE A 83 -2.01 -9.86 -3.09
N ASP A 84 -1.09 -10.59 -3.71
CA ASP A 84 0.28 -10.70 -3.18
C ASP A 84 0.98 -9.34 -3.23
N LEU A 85 1.43 -8.87 -2.08
CA LEU A 85 2.13 -7.60 -1.97
C LEU A 85 3.48 -7.60 -2.70
N ARG A 86 4.08 -8.76 -2.95
CA ARG A 86 5.34 -8.86 -3.70
C ARG A 86 5.17 -8.40 -5.15
N THR A 87 4.00 -8.58 -5.72
CA THR A 87 3.71 -8.19 -7.11
C THR A 87 3.12 -6.79 -7.20
N LEU A 88 2.55 -6.30 -6.10
CA LEU A 88 1.88 -5.01 -6.06
C LEU A 88 2.76 -3.86 -5.54
N ASP A 89 3.73 -4.13 -4.67
CA ASP A 89 4.60 -3.09 -4.10
C ASP A 89 5.63 -2.61 -5.14
N PRO A 90 5.65 -1.31 -5.53
CA PRO A 90 6.62 -0.77 -6.50
C PRO A 90 8.08 -0.90 -6.06
N THR A 91 8.34 -1.08 -4.77
CA THR A 91 9.70 -1.28 -4.24
C THR A 91 10.14 -2.75 -4.24
N SER A 92 9.24 -3.66 -4.60
CA SER A 92 9.52 -5.10 -4.68
C SER A 92 10.19 -5.46 -6.00
N SER A 93 11.10 -6.43 -5.95
CA SER A 93 11.76 -6.98 -7.15
C SER A 93 10.80 -7.71 -8.11
N TYR A 94 9.58 -8.02 -7.67
CA TYR A 94 8.56 -8.70 -8.47
C TYR A 94 7.40 -7.80 -8.88
N PHE A 95 7.54 -6.48 -8.80
CA PHE A 95 6.48 -5.54 -9.17
C PHE A 95 5.95 -5.80 -10.59
N MET A 96 4.64 -6.03 -10.71
CA MET A 96 3.93 -6.40 -11.95
C MET A 96 4.44 -7.66 -12.67
N THR A 97 5.19 -8.51 -11.96
CA THR A 97 5.67 -9.79 -12.51
C THR A 97 5.23 -10.94 -11.63
N VAL A 98 5.02 -12.10 -12.24
CA VAL A 98 4.70 -13.32 -11.48
C VAL A 98 6.01 -13.81 -10.83
N PRO A 99 6.07 -13.95 -9.50
CA PRO A 99 7.26 -14.44 -8.83
C PRO A 99 7.49 -15.91 -9.24
N PRO A 100 8.75 -16.34 -9.40
CA PRO A 100 9.06 -17.74 -9.66
C PRO A 100 8.61 -18.59 -8.46
N VAL A 101 7.94 -19.69 -8.77
CA VAL A 101 7.41 -20.69 -7.82
C VAL A 101 8.53 -21.43 -7.10
#